data_AF-A0A353D3Z0-F1
#
_entry.id   AF-A0A353D3Z0-F1
#
_cell.length_a   1.000
_cell.length_b   1.000
_cell.length_c   1.000
_cell.angle_alpha   90.00
_cell.angle_beta   90.00
_cell.angle_gamma   90.00
#
_symmetry.space_group_name_H-M   'P 1'
#
loop_
_entity.id
_entity.type
_entity.pdbx_description
1 polymer ?
#
loop_
_entity_poly.entity_id
_entity_poly.type
_entity_poly.pdbx_seq_one_letter_code
_entity_poly.pdbx_strand_id
1 'polypeptide(L)' 'MKIPFILNEAPYGSEKTYNALRLAMALQKDQPGTEVLVFLLADAVTAALPAQNTPQGY' A
#
# COMPACT_ATOMS: atom_id res chain seq x y z
N MET A 1 -18.84 0.87 -1.72
CA MET A 1 -18.34 -0.37 -2.38
C MET A 1 -17.15 -0.88 -1.57
N LYS A 2 -16.98 -2.20 -1.38
CA LYS A 2 -15.80 -2.75 -0.67
C LYS A 2 -14.80 -3.31 -1.66
N ILE A 3 -13.52 -2.93 -1.55
CA ILE A 3 -12.45 -3.42 -2.44
C ILE A 3 -11.30 -3.98 -1.59
N PRO A 4 -11.02 -5.30 -1.66
CA PRO A 4 -9.84 -5.87 -1.02
C PRO A 4 -8.58 -5.64 -1.86
N PHE A 5 -7.51 -5.22 -1.20
CA PHE A 5 -6.17 -5.07 -1.75
C PHE A 5 -5.27 -6.10 -1.08
N ILE A 6 -4.68 -6.99 -1.87
CA ILE A 6 -3.76 -8.02 -1.40
C ILE A 6 -2.38 -7.68 -1.93
N LEU A 7 -1.44 -7.37 -1.03
CA LEU A 7 -0.07 -7.01 -1.38
C LEU A 7 0.87 -8.11 -0.91
N ASN A 8 1.75 -8.59 -1.79
CA ASN A 8 2.67 -9.69 -1.50
C ASN A 8 4.16 -9.34 -1.67
N GLU A 9 4.48 -8.12 -2.11
CA GLU A 9 5.85 -7.72 -2.46
C GLU A 9 6.40 -6.69 -1.47
N ALA A 10 7.70 -6.73 -1.20
CA ALA A 10 8.35 -5.84 -0.25
C ALA A 10 8.12 -4.34 -0.58
N PRO A 11 8.04 -3.46 0.44
CA PRO A 11 8.20 -2.02 0.20
C PRO A 11 9.61 -1.74 -0.32
N TYR A 12 9.77 -0.68 -1.13
CA TYR A 12 11.05 -0.17 -1.64
C TYR A 12 11.86 -1.08 -2.59
N GLY A 13 11.57 -2.39 -2.67
CA GLY A 13 12.19 -3.30 -3.65
C GLY A 13 11.62 -3.17 -5.06
N SER A 14 10.36 -2.73 -5.16
CA SER A 14 9.70 -2.36 -6.41
C SER A 14 8.60 -1.33 -6.15
N GLU A 15 7.98 -0.82 -7.21
CA GLU A 15 6.91 0.17 -7.11
C GLU A 15 5.55 -0.43 -6.75
N LYS A 16 5.40 -1.76 -6.68
CA LYS A 16 4.06 -2.39 -6.57
C LYS A 16 3.35 -2.06 -5.27
N THR A 17 4.03 -2.22 -4.14
CA THR A 17 3.47 -1.89 -2.81
C THR A 17 3.16 -0.40 -2.69
N TYR A 18 4.03 0.47 -3.25
CA TYR A 18 3.78 1.90 -3.31
C TYR A 18 2.54 2.26 -4.17
N ASN A 19 2.47 1.75 -5.40
CA ASN A 19 1.37 2.03 -6.32
C ASN A 19 0.03 1.46 -5.84
N ALA A 20 0.03 0.29 -5.19
CA ALA A 20 -1.18 -0.28 -4.60
C ALA A 20 -1.76 0.62 -3.51
N LEU A 21 -0.92 1.12 -2.59
CA LEU A 21 -1.35 2.06 -1.55
C LEU A 21 -1.79 3.41 -2.15
N ARG A 22 -1.07 3.93 -3.15
CA ARG A 22 -1.45 5.16 -3.86
C ARG A 22 -2.80 5.02 -4.57
N LEU A 23 -3.06 3.87 -5.19
CA LEU A 23 -4.34 3.58 -5.84
C LEU A 23 -5.48 3.44 -4.82
N ALA A 24 -5.24 2.77 -3.70
CA ALA A 24 -6.21 2.68 -2.60
C ALA A 24 -6.66 4.08 -2.14
N MET A 25 -5.70 5.00 -1.92
CA MET A 25 -6.00 6.38 -1.55
C MET A 25 -6.78 7.14 -2.64
N ALA A 26 -6.40 6.97 -3.91
CA ALA A 26 -7.09 7.60 -5.04
C ALA A 26 -8.54 7.13 -5.15
N LEU A 27 -8.80 5.83 -4.98
CA LEU A 27 -10.15 5.27 -4.99
C LEU A 27 -11.02 5.83 -3.86
N GLN A 28 -10.47 5.95 -2.65
CA GLN A 28 -11.20 6.55 -1.52
C GLN A 28 -11.54 8.03 -1.77
N LYS A 29 -10.63 8.77 -2.43
CA LYS A 29 -10.83 10.18 -2.77
C LYS A 29 -11.88 10.38 -3.85
N ASP A 30 -11.75 9.65 -4.97
CA ASP A 30 -12.55 9.89 -6.17
C ASP A 30 -13.92 9.19 -6.10
N GLN A 31 -14.07 8.18 -5.24
CA GLN A 31 -15.32 7.45 -5.05
C GLN A 31 -15.73 7.44 -3.56
N PRO A 32 -16.38 8.52 -3.07
CA PRO A 32 -16.88 8.60 -1.70
C PRO A 32 -17.74 7.39 -1.32
N GLY A 33 -17.50 6.81 -0.14
CA GLY A 33 -18.17 5.59 0.30
C GLY A 33 -17.51 4.29 -0.18
N THR A 34 -16.33 4.37 -0.80
CA THR A 34 -15.46 3.21 -1.03
C THR A 34 -14.72 2.84 0.26
N GLU A 35 -14.87 1.58 0.67
CA GLU A 35 -14.14 0.97 1.77
C GLU A 35 -13.02 0.11 1.18
N VAL A 36 -11.78 0.45 1.51
CA VAL A 36 -10.61 -0.32 1.09
C VAL A 36 -10.16 -1.17 2.27
N LEU A 37 -9.95 -2.47 2.02
CA LEU A 37 -9.36 -3.39 2.99
C LEU A 37 -7.99 -3.82 2.47
N VAL A 38 -6.92 -3.47 3.19
CA VAL A 38 -5.56 -3.85 2.82
C VAL A 38 -5.14 -5.07 3.62
N PHE A 39 -4.76 -6.14 2.91
CA PHE A 39 -4.20 -7.36 3.46
C PHE A 39 -2.77 -7.52 2.96
N LEU A 40 -1.82 -7.52 3.90
CA LEU A 40 -0.40 -7.71 3.62
C LEU A 40 -0.05 -9.19 3.80
N LEU A 41 0.60 -9.80 2.81
CA LEU A 41 1.19 -11.14 2.91
C LEU A 41 2.64 -11.14 2.45
N ALA A 42 3.37 -12.22 2.75
CA ALA A 42 4.77 -12.40 2.35
C ALA A 42 5.62 -11.15 2.68
N ASP A 43 6.46 -10.69 1.77
CA ASP A 43 7.40 -9.60 2.07
C ASP A 43 6.70 -8.24 2.29
N ALA A 44 5.45 -8.10 1.84
CA ALA A 44 4.68 -6.87 2.04
C ALA A 44 4.37 -6.59 3.52
N VAL A 45 4.44 -7.60 4.40
CA VAL A 45 4.23 -7.38 5.85
C VAL A 45 5.24 -6.40 6.43
N THR A 46 6.43 -6.31 5.84
CA THR A 46 7.48 -5.38 6.28
C THR A 46 7.10 -3.91 6.03
N ALA A 47 6.13 -3.63 5.13
CA ALA A 47 5.61 -2.29 4.90
C ALA A 47 4.85 -1.72 6.11
N ALA A 48 4.41 -2.57 7.05
CA ALA A 48 3.72 -2.14 8.27
C ALA A 48 4.66 -1.89 9.47
N LEU A 49 5.98 -2.06 9.29
CA LEU A 49 6.94 -1.78 10.36
C LEU A 49 6.98 -0.27 10.67
N PRO A 50 6.96 0.13 11.96
CA PRO A 50 7.03 1.53 12.32
C PRO A 50 8.43 2.11 12.08
N ALA A 51 8.52 3.43 11.98
CA ALA A 51 9.78 4.17 11.91
C ALA A 51 10.73 3.71 10.77
N GLN A 52 10.16 3.32 9.62
CA GLN A 52 10.93 3.08 8.40
C GLN A 52 11.68 4.36 8.02
N ASN A 53 13.00 4.27 7.92
CA ASN A 53 13.86 5.37 7.48
C ASN A 53 14.42 5.05 6.10
N THR A 54 14.03 5.83 5.10
CA THR A 54 14.53 5.71 3.73
C THR A 54 15.71 6.65 3.53
N PRO A 55 16.70 6.30 2.69
CA PRO A 55 17.73 7.25 2.28
C PRO A 55 17.12 8.56 1.77
N GLN A 56 17.76 9.68 2.10
CA GLN A 56 17.35 11.00 1.61
C GLN A 56 17.80 11.14 0.14
N GLY A 57 16.89 10.96 -0.83
CA GLY A 57 17.11 11.20 -2.27
C GLY A 57 17.13 9.93 -3.14
N TYR A 58 16.93 10.01 -4.47
CA TYR A 58 16.91 11.16 -5.41
C TYR A 58 15.56 11.88 -5.54
#